data_AF-A0A0V0R601-F1
#
_entry.id   AF-A0A0V0R601-F1
#
_cell.length_a   1.000
_cell.length_b   1.000
_cell.length_c   1.000
_cell.angle_alpha   90.00
_cell.angle_beta   90.00
_cell.angle_gamma   90.00
#
_symmetry.space_group_name_H-M   'P 1'
#
loop_
_entity.id
_entity.type
_entity.pdbx_description
1 polymer ?
#
loop_
_entity_poly.entity_id
_entity_poly.type
_entity_poly.pdbx_seq_one_letter_code
_entity_poly.pdbx_strand_id
1 'polypeptide(L)'
;MQNTLASQYIQDQTQKKRILLDKHFERIKEQIISQIQDKIDKQRLQQGEEEMYQYYFKFNQEKAIDRKAQSQNHLYQIEDHEEALEKEIKMQQIKDNLPVKITAVKYFQQREDNYQQNKQFKKQFYPNIQDIDYDAKQKHKHLKDLQPNQNIIDIINPDIFYMKRFQQDDKQMNRRLNNCPSGKCPSCKCGSTKSMQDIKAWCAKHSWGQACCQCVMRNESGGNANAENYNTNGSYDVGLWQVNDFNWNACNSGKAPCSPSQNLNCAIDVYNWGGKTWKNWSTCSKCGCCNSH
;
A
#
# COMPACT_ATOMS: atom_id res chain seq x y z
N MET A 1 85.77 18.50 3.42
CA MET A 1 84.74 18.06 4.41
C MET A 1 83.43 18.85 4.31
N GLN A 2 83.44 20.19 4.17
CA GLN A 2 82.20 20.99 4.12
C GLN A 2 81.27 20.64 2.94
N ASN A 3 81.79 20.36 1.74
CA ASN A 3 80.96 19.98 0.57
C ASN A 3 80.20 18.65 0.74
N THR A 4 80.72 17.72 1.55
CA THR A 4 80.09 16.40 1.76
C THR A 4 78.83 16.52 2.64
N LEU A 5 78.87 17.37 3.67
CA LEU A 5 77.75 17.57 4.59
C LEU A 5 76.56 18.26 3.90
N ALA A 6 76.81 19.24 3.04
CA ALA A 6 75.77 19.91 2.27
C ALA A 6 75.06 18.95 1.28
N SER A 7 75.84 18.10 0.60
CA SER A 7 75.29 17.07 -0.31
C SER A 7 74.39 16.07 0.43
N GLN A 8 74.85 15.59 1.59
CA GLN A 8 74.09 14.64 2.40
C GLN A 8 72.79 15.23 2.97
N TYR A 9 72.81 16.50 3.37
CA TYR A 9 71.60 17.21 3.78
C TYR A 9 70.58 17.33 2.64
N ILE A 10 71.02 17.68 1.43
CA ILE A 10 70.14 17.77 0.25
C ILE A 10 69.53 16.41 -0.09
N GLN A 11 70.32 15.33 0.01
CA GLN A 11 69.82 13.97 -0.19
C GLN A 11 68.76 13.57 0.85
N ASP A 12 69.00 13.85 2.13
CA ASP A 12 68.03 13.57 3.21
C ASP A 12 66.72 14.36 3.02
N GLN A 13 66.80 15.65 2.68
CA GLN A 13 65.61 16.45 2.40
C GLN A 13 64.85 15.95 1.17
N THR A 14 65.57 15.50 0.14
CA THR A 14 64.96 14.91 -1.06
C THR A 14 64.26 13.59 -0.73
N GLN A 15 64.89 12.73 0.08
CA GLN A 15 64.31 11.46 0.53
C GLN A 15 63.07 11.69 1.39
N LYS A 16 63.11 12.64 2.33
CA LYS A 16 61.94 13.03 3.15
C LYS A 16 60.77 13.52 2.30
N LYS A 17 61.03 14.35 1.28
CA LYS A 17 60.00 14.80 0.34
C LYS A 17 59.40 13.65 -0.46
N ARG A 18 60.21 12.69 -0.93
CA ARG A 18 59.71 11.49 -1.62
C ARG A 18 58.79 10.66 -0.72
N ILE A 19 59.23 10.36 0.51
CA ILE A 19 58.42 9.60 1.47
C ILE A 19 57.08 10.32 1.77
N LEU A 20 57.09 11.65 1.90
CA LEU A 20 55.87 12.42 2.14
C LEU A 20 54.92 12.36 0.93
N LEU A 21 55.46 12.47 -0.28
CA LEU A 21 54.69 12.37 -1.52
C LEU A 21 54.06 10.98 -1.68
N ASP A 22 54.83 9.92 -1.42
CA ASP A 22 54.33 8.53 -1.48
C ASP A 22 53.19 8.31 -0.47
N LYS A 23 53.35 8.82 0.76
CA LYS A 23 52.28 8.77 1.79
C LYS A 23 51.04 9.57 1.41
N HIS A 24 51.18 10.63 0.63
CA HIS A 24 50.05 11.42 0.16
C HIS A 24 49.34 10.69 -0.99
N PHE A 25 50.12 10.10 -1.90
CA PHE A 25 49.60 9.31 -3.01
C PHE A 25 48.81 8.09 -2.53
N GLU A 26 49.32 7.32 -1.56
CA GLU A 26 48.58 6.18 -1.00
C GLU A 26 47.28 6.62 -0.31
N ARG A 27 47.26 7.76 0.40
CA ARG A 27 46.01 8.31 0.98
C ARG A 27 44.98 8.67 -0.09
N ILE A 28 45.41 9.31 -1.18
CA ILE A 28 44.50 9.64 -2.30
C ILE A 28 43.96 8.36 -2.95
N LYS A 29 44.82 7.37 -3.14
CA LYS A 29 44.44 6.07 -3.70
C LYS A 29 43.40 5.35 -2.82
N GLU A 30 43.60 5.31 -1.51
CA GLU A 30 42.63 4.76 -0.55
C GLU A 30 41.28 5.49 -0.61
N GLN A 31 41.29 6.82 -0.69
CA GLN A 31 40.08 7.62 -0.83
C GLN A 31 39.32 7.32 -2.14
N ILE A 32 40.03 7.19 -3.26
CA ILE A 32 39.43 6.85 -4.55
C ILE A 32 38.84 5.44 -4.52
N ILE A 33 39.55 4.46 -3.98
CA ILE A 33 39.06 3.08 -3.83
C ILE A 33 37.77 3.06 -3.01
N SER A 34 37.75 3.78 -1.88
CA SER A 34 36.55 3.87 -1.02
C SER A 34 35.35 4.47 -1.76
N GLN A 35 35.56 5.54 -2.53
CA GLN A 35 34.48 6.16 -3.33
C GLN A 35 33.96 5.26 -4.46
N ILE A 36 34.84 4.48 -5.09
CA ILE A 36 34.45 3.51 -6.12
C ILE A 36 33.62 2.39 -5.49
N GLN A 37 34.05 1.86 -4.35
CA GLN A 37 33.34 0.78 -3.66
C GLN A 37 31.93 1.20 -3.24
N ASP A 38 31.76 2.40 -2.66
CA ASP A 38 30.45 2.96 -2.31
C ASP A 38 29.51 3.08 -3.52
N LYS A 39 30.05 3.45 -4.69
CA LYS A 39 29.26 3.49 -5.94
C LYS A 39 28.85 2.10 -6.42
N ILE A 40 29.74 1.11 -6.35
CA ILE A 40 29.45 -0.28 -6.72
C ILE A 40 28.37 -0.85 -5.79
N ASP A 41 28.46 -0.62 -4.49
CA ASP A 41 27.50 -1.14 -3.51
C ASP A 41 26.11 -0.50 -3.71
N LYS A 42 26.05 0.81 -4.00
CA LYS A 42 24.80 1.49 -4.38
C LYS A 42 24.17 0.92 -5.65
N GLN A 43 24.97 0.62 -6.68
CA GLN A 43 24.48 -0.01 -7.91
C GLN A 43 23.96 -1.42 -7.66
N ARG A 44 24.65 -2.22 -6.83
CA ARG A 44 24.19 -3.57 -6.47
C ARG A 44 22.88 -3.56 -5.69
N LEU A 45 22.70 -2.60 -4.78
CA LEU A 45 21.43 -2.42 -4.06
C LEU A 45 20.29 -2.07 -5.02
N GLN A 46 20.52 -1.16 -5.97
CA GLN A 46 19.52 -0.81 -6.99
C GLN A 46 19.15 -2.01 -7.87
N GLN A 47 20.14 -2.78 -8.33
CA GLN A 47 19.90 -3.99 -9.12
C GLN A 47 19.11 -5.05 -8.33
N GLY A 48 19.46 -5.27 -7.05
CA GLY A 48 18.72 -6.20 -6.19
C GLY A 48 17.28 -5.78 -5.92
N GLU A 49 17.03 -4.47 -5.77
CA GLU A 49 15.67 -3.93 -5.67
C GLU A 49 14.87 -4.18 -6.96
N GLU A 50 15.46 -3.92 -8.13
CA GLU A 50 14.82 -4.17 -9.44
C GLU A 50 14.49 -5.67 -9.64
N GLU A 51 15.41 -6.57 -9.33
CA GLU A 51 15.17 -8.03 -9.42
C GLU A 51 14.03 -8.48 -8.50
N MET A 52 13.96 -7.94 -7.28
CA MET A 52 12.89 -8.24 -6.33
C MET A 52 11.53 -7.74 -6.84
N TYR A 53 11.47 -6.55 -7.45
CA TYR A 53 10.26 -6.03 -8.09
C TYR A 53 9.82 -6.90 -9.27
N GLN A 54 10.76 -7.35 -10.12
CA GLN A 54 10.46 -8.24 -11.24
C GLN A 54 9.92 -9.59 -10.75
N TYR A 55 10.53 -10.16 -9.70
CA TYR A 55 10.04 -11.39 -9.07
C TYR A 55 8.62 -11.24 -8.52
N TYR A 56 8.35 -10.17 -7.76
CA TYR A 56 7.03 -9.90 -7.19
C TYR A 56 5.97 -9.69 -8.28
N PHE A 57 6.32 -8.99 -9.36
CA PHE A 57 5.44 -8.79 -10.49
C PHE A 57 5.09 -10.12 -11.19
N LYS A 58 6.10 -10.95 -11.48
CA LYS A 58 5.91 -12.27 -12.09
C LYS A 58 5.06 -13.20 -11.22
N PHE A 59 5.33 -13.26 -9.92
CA PHE A 59 4.54 -14.05 -8.96
C PHE A 59 3.06 -13.65 -8.94
N ASN A 60 2.77 -12.35 -9.01
CA ASN A 60 1.38 -11.87 -9.05
C ASN A 60 0.70 -12.16 -10.39
N GLN A 61 1.43 -12.13 -11.51
CA GLN A 61 0.91 -12.55 -12.81
C GLN A 61 0.54 -14.04 -12.80
N GLU A 62 1.42 -14.91 -12.31
CA GLU A 62 1.17 -16.36 -12.20
C GLU A 62 -0.08 -16.64 -11.35
N LYS A 63 -0.22 -15.99 -10.19
CA LYS A 63 -1.44 -16.09 -9.37
C LYS A 63 -2.71 -15.58 -10.06
N ALA A 64 -2.60 -14.56 -10.90
CA ALA A 64 -3.75 -14.06 -11.66
C ALA A 64 -4.18 -15.06 -12.74
N ILE A 65 -3.22 -15.70 -13.41
CA ILE A 65 -3.47 -16.77 -14.39
C ILE A 65 -4.15 -17.96 -13.71
N ASP A 66 -3.64 -18.42 -12.56
CA ASP A 66 -4.24 -19.53 -11.80
C ASP A 66 -5.68 -19.23 -11.37
N ARG A 67 -5.95 -18.03 -10.86
CA ARG A 67 -7.32 -17.62 -10.51
C ARG A 67 -8.24 -17.60 -11.71
N LYS A 68 -7.75 -17.17 -12.88
CA LYS A 68 -8.52 -17.16 -14.12
C LYS A 68 -8.83 -18.60 -14.58
N ALA A 69 -7.86 -19.51 -14.50
CA ALA A 69 -8.05 -20.92 -14.82
C ALA A 69 -9.06 -21.60 -13.88
N GLN A 70 -8.96 -21.33 -12.56
CA GLN A 70 -9.94 -21.82 -11.58
C GLN A 70 -11.35 -21.27 -11.84
N SER A 71 -11.46 -19.99 -12.20
CA SER A 71 -12.74 -19.37 -12.52
C SER A 71 -13.36 -19.96 -13.80
N GLN A 72 -12.54 -20.26 -14.82
CA GLN A 72 -13.00 -20.91 -16.04
C GLN A 72 -13.47 -22.35 -15.79
N ASN A 73 -12.74 -23.14 -15.00
CA ASN A 73 -13.19 -24.48 -14.61
C ASN A 73 -14.51 -24.45 -13.85
N HIS A 74 -14.71 -23.45 -12.97
CA HIS A 74 -15.96 -23.29 -12.26
C HIS A 74 -17.11 -22.85 -13.19
N LEU A 75 -16.82 -22.09 -14.25
CA LEU A 75 -17.80 -21.69 -15.25
C LEU A 75 -18.28 -22.90 -16.08
N TYR A 76 -17.37 -23.75 -16.53
CA TYR A 76 -17.72 -25.00 -17.25
C TYR A 76 -18.60 -25.93 -16.40
N GLN A 77 -18.31 -26.04 -15.10
CA GLN A 77 -19.14 -26.83 -14.18
C GLN A 77 -20.54 -26.25 -13.99
N ILE A 78 -20.71 -24.93 -14.13
CA ILE A 78 -22.03 -24.28 -14.08
C ILE A 78 -22.80 -24.55 -15.38
N GLU A 79 -22.17 -24.43 -16.54
CA GLU A 79 -22.79 -24.69 -17.85
C GLU A 79 -23.32 -26.13 -17.96
N ASP A 80 -22.52 -27.12 -17.53
CA ASP A 80 -22.95 -28.53 -17.48
C ASP A 80 -24.15 -28.75 -16.53
N HIS A 81 -24.19 -28.02 -15.42
CA HIS A 81 -25.28 -28.08 -14.46
C HIS A 81 -26.56 -27.41 -14.98
N GLU A 82 -26.43 -26.29 -15.69
CA GLU A 82 -27.55 -25.59 -16.32
C GLU A 82 -28.17 -26.43 -17.44
N GLU A 83 -27.36 -27.07 -18.28
CA GLU A 83 -27.86 -27.97 -19.33
C GLU A 83 -28.59 -29.19 -18.73
N ALA A 84 -28.04 -29.77 -17.65
CA ALA A 84 -28.70 -30.86 -16.92
C ALA A 84 -30.04 -30.42 -16.31
N LEU A 85 -30.09 -29.22 -15.71
CA LEU A 85 -31.30 -28.66 -15.12
C LEU A 85 -32.36 -28.33 -16.18
N GLU A 86 -31.97 -27.76 -17.32
CA GLU A 86 -32.88 -27.52 -18.45
C GLU A 86 -33.49 -28.82 -18.98
N LYS A 87 -32.68 -29.88 -19.08
CA LYS A 87 -33.14 -31.19 -19.55
C LYS A 87 -34.12 -31.82 -18.54
N GLU A 88 -33.86 -31.66 -17.25
CA GLU A 88 -34.76 -32.12 -16.18
C GLU A 88 -36.08 -31.32 -16.17
N ILE A 89 -36.02 -30.00 -16.34
CA ILE A 89 -37.22 -29.14 -16.46
C ILE A 89 -38.05 -29.52 -17.69
N LYS A 90 -37.42 -29.72 -18.86
CA LYS A 90 -38.11 -30.16 -20.08
C LYS A 90 -38.73 -31.55 -19.90
N MET A 91 -38.04 -32.49 -19.25
CA MET A 91 -38.59 -33.81 -18.94
C MET A 91 -39.77 -33.73 -17.94
N GLN A 92 -39.72 -32.80 -16.98
CA GLN A 92 -40.81 -32.62 -16.00
C GLN A 92 -42.02 -31.90 -16.63
N GLN A 93 -41.81 -30.93 -17.51
CA GLN A 93 -42.86 -30.25 -18.28
C GLN A 93 -43.58 -31.19 -19.26
N ILE A 94 -42.89 -32.21 -19.78
CA ILE A 94 -43.50 -33.26 -20.62
C ILE A 94 -44.32 -34.25 -19.77
N LYS A 95 -43.92 -34.50 -18.51
CA LYS A 95 -44.62 -35.43 -17.60
C LYS A 95 -45.86 -34.82 -16.96
N ASP A 96 -45.86 -33.52 -16.68
CA ASP A 96 -46.94 -32.86 -15.95
C ASP A 96 -47.54 -31.72 -16.77
N ASN A 97 -48.72 -31.94 -17.34
CA ASN A 97 -49.58 -30.88 -17.87
C ASN A 97 -50.26 -30.13 -16.70
N LEU A 98 -49.48 -29.58 -15.76
CA LEU A 98 -49.95 -28.84 -14.56
C LEU A 98 -49.01 -27.66 -14.18
N PRO A 99 -49.50 -26.66 -13.42
CA PRO A 99 -49.04 -25.27 -13.49
C PRO A 99 -47.79 -24.95 -12.64
N VAL A 100 -46.89 -24.17 -13.25
CA VAL A 100 -45.68 -23.39 -12.85
C VAL A 100 -45.33 -23.18 -11.36
N LYS A 101 -46.24 -23.31 -10.39
CA LYS A 101 -45.97 -23.02 -8.96
C LYS A 101 -45.04 -24.02 -8.26
N ILE A 102 -44.97 -25.28 -8.72
CA ILE A 102 -44.20 -26.33 -8.03
C ILE A 102 -42.69 -26.22 -8.33
N THR A 103 -42.31 -25.71 -9.49
CA THR A 103 -40.89 -25.60 -9.92
C THR A 103 -40.12 -24.56 -9.11
N ALA A 104 -40.77 -23.43 -8.77
CA ALA A 104 -40.13 -22.39 -7.96
C ALA A 104 -39.79 -22.89 -6.54
N VAL A 105 -40.68 -23.69 -5.92
CA VAL A 105 -40.46 -24.24 -4.58
C VAL A 105 -39.24 -25.18 -4.56
N LYS A 106 -39.09 -26.04 -5.57
CA LYS A 106 -37.92 -26.94 -5.68
C LYS A 106 -36.63 -26.16 -5.89
N TYR A 107 -36.63 -25.11 -6.71
CA TYR A 107 -35.47 -24.25 -6.93
C TYR A 107 -35.02 -23.52 -5.65
N PHE A 108 -35.96 -22.98 -4.87
CA PHE A 108 -35.63 -22.31 -3.60
C PHE A 108 -35.13 -23.29 -2.55
N GLN A 109 -35.69 -24.50 -2.49
CA GLN A 109 -35.21 -25.54 -1.58
C GLN A 109 -33.75 -25.93 -1.89
N GLN A 110 -33.44 -26.13 -3.18
CA GLN A 110 -32.08 -26.48 -3.60
C GLN A 110 -31.05 -25.37 -3.29
N ARG A 111 -31.44 -24.09 -3.39
CA ARG A 111 -30.56 -22.97 -2.99
C ARG A 111 -30.29 -22.93 -1.50
N GLU A 112 -31.29 -23.23 -0.67
CA GLU A 112 -31.12 -23.31 0.79
C GLU A 112 -30.16 -24.44 1.14
N ASP A 113 -30.31 -25.62 0.52
CA ASP A 113 -29.44 -26.76 0.74
C ASP A 113 -27.98 -26.45 0.34
N ASN A 114 -27.77 -25.77 -0.80
CA ASN A 114 -26.44 -25.32 -1.25
C ASN A 114 -25.81 -24.28 -0.31
N TYR A 115 -26.62 -23.40 0.29
CA TYR A 115 -26.14 -22.44 1.29
C TYR A 115 -25.69 -23.16 2.58
N GLN A 116 -26.46 -24.14 3.06
CA GLN A 116 -26.11 -24.91 4.25
C GLN A 116 -24.84 -25.76 4.03
N GLN A 117 -24.66 -26.37 2.85
CA GLN A 117 -23.43 -27.09 2.51
C GLN A 117 -22.21 -26.17 2.49
N ASN A 118 -22.31 -24.99 1.87
CA ASN A 118 -21.22 -24.01 1.85
C ASN A 118 -20.88 -23.48 3.25
N LYS A 119 -21.87 -23.34 4.13
CA LYS A 119 -21.67 -22.97 5.53
C LYS A 119 -20.89 -24.05 6.28
N GLN A 120 -21.22 -25.33 6.07
CA GLN A 120 -20.47 -26.45 6.64
C GLN A 120 -19.04 -26.53 6.11
N PHE A 121 -18.85 -26.34 4.80
CA PHE A 121 -17.53 -26.29 4.16
C PHE A 121 -16.66 -25.17 4.75
N LYS A 122 -17.18 -23.95 4.86
CA LYS A 122 -16.43 -22.84 5.47
C LYS A 122 -16.05 -23.11 6.92
N LYS A 123 -16.93 -23.72 7.70
CA LYS A 123 -16.64 -24.11 9.09
C LYS A 123 -15.54 -25.17 9.18
N GLN A 124 -15.48 -26.08 8.21
CA GLN A 124 -14.46 -27.13 8.14
C GLN A 124 -13.07 -26.59 7.74
N PHE A 125 -13.01 -25.66 6.79
CA PHE A 125 -11.74 -25.21 6.21
C PHE A 125 -11.23 -23.86 6.75
N TYR A 126 -12.09 -23.06 7.39
CA TYR A 126 -11.75 -21.71 7.88
C TYR A 126 -12.36 -21.43 9.28
N PRO A 127 -11.99 -22.19 10.32
CA PRO A 127 -12.68 -22.15 11.63
C PRO A 127 -12.51 -20.83 12.41
N ASN A 128 -11.57 -19.97 12.01
CA ASN A 128 -11.21 -18.74 12.73
C ASN A 128 -11.79 -17.46 12.11
N ILE A 129 -12.58 -17.55 11.03
CA ILE A 129 -13.29 -16.40 10.48
C ILE A 129 -14.60 -16.25 11.27
N GLN A 130 -14.67 -15.24 12.14
CA GLN A 130 -15.94 -14.89 12.80
C GLN A 130 -16.95 -14.42 11.75
N ASP A 131 -18.16 -14.99 11.83
CA ASP A 131 -19.27 -14.80 10.90
C ASP A 131 -19.58 -13.32 10.64
N ILE A 132 -19.39 -12.87 9.39
CA ILE A 132 -20.03 -11.66 8.86
C ILE A 132 -21.46 -12.04 8.47
N ASP A 133 -22.31 -12.37 9.45
CA ASP A 133 -23.68 -12.89 9.24
C ASP A 133 -24.77 -11.92 9.73
N TYR A 134 -24.51 -10.62 9.59
CA TYR A 134 -25.51 -9.57 9.87
C TYR A 134 -26.35 -9.22 8.62
N ASP A 135 -25.75 -9.33 7.43
CA ASP A 135 -26.33 -8.80 6.17
C ASP A 135 -27.28 -9.79 5.48
N ALA A 136 -27.08 -11.10 5.67
CA ALA A 136 -27.93 -12.15 5.09
C ALA A 136 -29.30 -12.26 5.79
N LYS A 137 -29.34 -12.09 7.12
CA LYS A 137 -30.59 -12.12 7.92
C LYS A 137 -31.50 -10.92 7.64
N GLN A 138 -30.94 -9.73 7.38
CA GLN A 138 -31.71 -8.55 6.97
C GLN A 138 -32.33 -8.73 5.57
N LYS A 139 -31.61 -9.35 4.63
CA LYS A 139 -32.11 -9.63 3.27
C LYS A 139 -33.27 -10.62 3.22
N HIS A 140 -33.28 -11.63 4.10
CA HIS A 140 -34.37 -12.61 4.14
C HIS A 140 -35.69 -12.00 4.65
N LYS A 141 -35.63 -10.94 5.47
CA LYS A 141 -36.81 -10.18 5.91
C LYS A 141 -37.42 -9.37 4.77
N HIS A 142 -36.60 -8.81 3.87
CA HIS A 142 -37.05 -7.96 2.77
C HIS A 142 -37.69 -8.75 1.60
N LEU A 143 -37.30 -10.01 1.41
CA LEU A 143 -37.85 -10.87 0.33
C LEU A 143 -39.28 -11.35 0.59
N LYS A 144 -39.75 -11.37 1.84
CA LYS A 144 -41.14 -11.74 2.19
C LYS A 144 -42.15 -10.62 1.91
N ASP A 145 -41.67 -9.39 1.74
CA ASP A 145 -42.50 -8.19 1.57
C ASP A 145 -42.62 -7.75 0.09
N LEU A 146 -41.99 -8.48 -0.85
CA LEU A 146 -42.06 -8.15 -2.28
C LEU A 146 -43.44 -8.53 -2.85
N GLN A 147 -44.14 -7.52 -3.37
CA GLN A 147 -45.43 -7.73 -4.05
C GLN A 147 -45.24 -8.35 -5.45
N PRO A 148 -46.27 -9.05 -6.00
CA PRO A 148 -46.14 -9.90 -7.18
C PRO A 148 -45.78 -9.22 -8.52
N ASN A 149 -45.60 -7.91 -8.56
CA ASN A 149 -45.44 -7.14 -9.79
C ASN A 149 -44.07 -6.45 -9.95
N GLN A 150 -43.05 -6.81 -9.16
CA GLN A 150 -41.69 -6.33 -9.40
C GLN A 150 -41.08 -7.10 -10.59
N ASN A 151 -40.55 -6.38 -11.58
CA ASN A 151 -40.01 -6.92 -12.83
C ASN A 151 -39.03 -8.09 -12.58
N ILE A 152 -39.44 -9.28 -13.03
CA ILE A 152 -38.70 -10.55 -12.98
C ILE A 152 -37.29 -10.47 -13.63
N ILE A 153 -37.05 -9.46 -14.47
CA ILE A 153 -35.77 -9.26 -15.18
C ILE A 153 -34.60 -8.96 -14.23
N ASP A 154 -34.85 -8.30 -13.08
CA ASP A 154 -33.78 -8.03 -12.10
C ASP A 154 -33.42 -9.26 -11.23
N ILE A 155 -34.28 -10.29 -11.24
CA ILE A 155 -34.08 -11.53 -10.49
C ILE A 155 -33.34 -12.58 -11.34
N ILE A 156 -33.47 -12.52 -12.68
CA ILE A 156 -32.95 -13.55 -13.59
C ILE A 156 -31.46 -13.37 -13.90
N ASN A 157 -30.86 -12.19 -13.73
CA ASN A 157 -29.47 -11.97 -14.13
C ASN A 157 -28.55 -11.50 -12.98
N PRO A 158 -28.30 -12.35 -11.96
CA PRO A 158 -27.42 -12.04 -10.85
C PRO A 158 -25.99 -11.69 -11.31
N ASP A 159 -25.53 -12.20 -12.46
CA ASP A 159 -24.18 -11.97 -12.97
C ASP A 159 -23.92 -10.52 -13.39
N ILE A 160 -24.93 -9.82 -13.92
CA ILE A 160 -24.81 -8.38 -14.24
C ILE A 160 -24.70 -7.55 -12.94
N PHE A 161 -25.38 -7.97 -11.87
CA PHE A 161 -25.28 -7.33 -10.56
C PHE A 161 -23.91 -7.58 -9.91
N TYR A 162 -23.40 -8.82 -9.99
CA TYR A 162 -22.06 -9.16 -9.49
C TYR A 162 -20.95 -8.47 -10.31
N MET A 163 -21.03 -8.41 -11.64
CA MET A 163 -20.01 -7.74 -12.46
C MET A 163 -19.97 -6.21 -12.25
N LYS A 164 -21.12 -5.54 -12.11
CA LYS A 164 -21.16 -4.10 -11.76
C LYS A 164 -20.57 -3.83 -10.38
N ARG A 165 -20.75 -4.76 -9.44
CA ARG A 165 -20.17 -4.66 -8.08
C ARG A 165 -18.67 -4.94 -8.07
N PHE A 166 -18.20 -5.96 -8.79
CA PHE A 166 -16.77 -6.23 -8.98
C PHE A 166 -16.03 -5.05 -9.63
N GLN A 167 -16.63 -4.36 -10.61
CA GLN A 167 -16.04 -3.14 -11.20
C GLN A 167 -16.02 -1.94 -10.24
N GLN A 168 -16.98 -1.85 -9.31
CA GLN A 168 -16.95 -0.85 -8.24
C GLN A 168 -15.92 -1.20 -7.16
N ASP A 169 -15.79 -2.48 -6.84
CA ASP A 169 -14.83 -3.01 -5.88
C ASP A 169 -13.39 -2.90 -6.42
N ASP A 170 -13.14 -3.08 -7.72
CA ASP A 170 -11.81 -2.84 -8.33
C ASP A 170 -11.43 -1.35 -8.33
N LYS A 171 -12.41 -0.45 -8.55
CA LYS A 171 -12.25 1.00 -8.33
C LYS A 171 -12.09 1.37 -6.86
N GLN A 172 -12.41 0.49 -5.92
CA GLN A 172 -12.26 0.69 -4.47
C GLN A 172 -10.99 0.01 -3.92
N MET A 173 -10.53 -1.08 -4.54
CA MET A 173 -9.29 -1.80 -4.24
C MET A 173 -8.08 -0.99 -4.72
N ASN A 174 -8.19 -0.28 -5.86
CA ASN A 174 -7.17 0.66 -6.33
C ASN A 174 -7.11 1.99 -5.57
N ARG A 175 -8.09 2.31 -4.70
CA ARG A 175 -8.06 3.52 -3.84
C ARG A 175 -7.24 3.35 -2.56
N ARG A 176 -6.71 2.15 -2.30
CA ARG A 176 -6.29 1.70 -0.95
C ARG A 176 -4.95 0.98 -0.89
N LEU A 177 -4.13 1.11 -1.92
CA LEU A 177 -2.77 0.58 -1.88
C LEU A 177 -1.91 1.50 -1.00
N ASN A 178 -2.02 1.25 0.31
CA ASN A 178 -0.97 1.41 1.31
C ASN A 178 -0.48 2.85 1.65
N ASN A 179 -0.81 3.84 0.83
CA ASN A 179 -0.43 5.24 1.02
C ASN A 179 -1.51 6.10 1.66
N CYS A 180 -2.77 5.65 1.63
CA CYS A 180 -3.86 6.29 2.35
C CYS A 180 -4.31 5.40 3.50
N PRO A 181 -3.74 5.52 4.72
CA PRO A 181 -4.08 4.63 5.84
C PRO A 181 -5.56 4.70 6.21
N SER A 182 -6.20 5.85 6.03
CA SER A 182 -7.63 6.02 6.29
C SER A 182 -8.53 5.37 5.22
N GLY A 183 -7.98 5.01 4.05
CA GLY A 183 -8.72 4.44 2.92
C GLY A 183 -9.80 5.37 2.36
N LYS A 184 -9.76 6.66 2.74
CA LYS A 184 -10.76 7.70 2.44
C LYS A 184 -10.26 8.76 1.47
N CYS A 185 -9.00 8.68 1.01
CA CYS A 185 -8.43 9.68 0.13
C CYS A 185 -9.13 9.63 -1.25
N PRO A 186 -9.68 10.76 -1.74
CA PRO A 186 -10.31 10.81 -3.06
C PRO A 186 -9.30 10.64 -4.19
N SER A 187 -8.05 11.01 -3.94
CA SER A 187 -6.91 10.99 -4.85
C SER A 187 -5.65 10.57 -4.09
N CYS A 188 -4.60 10.17 -4.81
CA CYS A 188 -3.26 9.98 -4.23
C CYS A 188 -2.32 11.07 -4.74
N LYS A 189 -2.18 12.19 -4.01
CA LYS A 189 -1.38 13.34 -4.43
C LYS A 189 0.11 13.02 -4.55
N CYS A 190 0.61 12.10 -3.73
CA CYS A 190 2.02 11.70 -3.70
C CYS A 190 2.27 10.32 -4.33
N GLY A 191 1.35 9.83 -5.15
CA GLY A 191 1.45 8.55 -5.82
C GLY A 191 0.86 7.38 -5.02
N SER A 192 0.73 6.23 -5.68
CA SER A 192 0.02 5.05 -5.17
C SER A 192 0.91 3.98 -4.53
N THR A 193 2.24 4.13 -4.60
CA THR A 193 3.20 3.17 -4.04
C THR A 193 3.88 3.71 -2.78
N LYS A 194 4.05 2.89 -1.74
CA LYS A 194 4.80 3.27 -0.53
C LYS A 194 6.21 3.70 -0.88
N SER A 195 6.67 4.75 -0.21
CA SER A 195 8.06 5.19 -0.21
C SER A 195 8.56 5.18 1.22
N MET A 196 8.98 4.01 1.70
CA MET A 196 9.46 3.87 3.08
C MET A 196 10.83 4.51 3.24
N GLN A 197 10.97 5.32 4.28
CA GLN A 197 12.18 6.05 4.61
C GLN A 197 12.67 5.67 6.00
N ASP A 198 13.98 5.78 6.23
CA ASP A 198 14.54 5.61 7.57
C ASP A 198 14.22 6.82 8.45
N ILE A 199 13.36 6.62 9.44
CA ILE A 199 12.86 7.68 10.34
C ILE A 199 14.02 8.37 11.07
N LYS A 200 15.00 7.60 11.55
CA LYS A 200 16.12 8.14 12.34
C LYS A 200 17.01 9.04 11.46
N ALA A 201 17.32 8.60 10.25
CA ALA A 201 18.14 9.34 9.29
C ALA A 201 17.47 10.65 8.88
N TRP A 202 16.16 10.66 8.66
CA TRP A 202 15.42 11.88 8.32
C TRP A 202 15.28 12.83 9.51
N CYS A 203 15.02 12.33 10.71
CA CYS A 203 15.04 13.16 11.93
C CYS A 203 16.42 13.75 12.22
N ALA A 204 17.52 13.08 11.86
CA ALA A 204 18.86 13.61 12.07
C ALA A 204 19.22 14.81 11.18
N LYS A 205 18.41 15.13 10.14
CA LYS A 205 18.69 16.24 9.21
C LYS A 205 18.36 17.63 9.78
N HIS A 206 17.73 17.71 10.95
CA HIS A 206 17.40 18.98 11.60
C HIS A 206 17.59 18.91 13.13
N SER A 207 17.79 20.06 13.76
CA SER A 207 18.12 20.19 15.20
C SER A 207 16.89 20.32 16.11
N TRP A 208 15.95 19.39 16.01
CA TRP A 208 14.84 19.20 16.97
C TRP A 208 15.14 18.09 17.97
N GLY A 209 14.31 17.94 19.00
CA GLY A 209 14.32 16.81 19.91
C GLY A 209 14.18 15.48 19.14
N GLN A 210 15.27 14.72 19.05
CA GLN A 210 15.35 13.53 18.20
C GLN A 210 14.31 12.46 18.58
N ALA A 211 14.09 12.24 19.87
CA ALA A 211 13.06 11.31 20.34
C ALA A 211 11.64 11.77 19.92
N CYS A 212 11.38 13.08 20.00
CA CYS A 212 10.11 13.66 19.59
C CYS A 212 9.87 13.54 18.10
N CYS A 213 10.85 13.92 17.26
CA CYS A 213 10.73 13.77 15.82
C CYS A 213 10.42 12.32 15.42
N GLN A 214 11.18 11.36 15.97
CA GLN A 214 10.99 9.95 15.63
C GLN A 214 9.62 9.44 16.06
N CYS A 215 9.12 9.85 17.24
CA CYS A 215 7.80 9.48 17.71
C CYS A 215 6.69 10.08 16.84
N VAL A 216 6.76 11.37 16.53
CA VAL A 216 5.80 12.07 15.67
C VAL A 216 5.77 11.41 14.30
N MET A 217 6.90 11.33 13.59
CA MET A 217 6.96 10.74 12.25
C MET A 217 6.44 9.30 12.20
N ARG A 218 6.74 8.48 13.23
CA ARG A 218 6.23 7.10 13.31
C ARG A 218 4.70 7.05 13.43
N ASN A 219 4.08 7.96 14.17
CA ASN A 219 2.62 8.00 14.33
C ASN A 219 1.91 8.68 13.16
N GLU A 220 2.54 9.69 12.56
CA GLU A 220 1.98 10.43 11.44
C GLU A 220 1.98 9.58 10.15
N SER A 221 3.11 8.99 9.78
CA SER A 221 3.26 8.32 8.48
C SER A 221 3.81 6.90 8.54
N GLY A 222 4.29 6.47 9.71
CA GLY A 222 5.07 5.23 9.82
C GLY A 222 6.38 5.26 9.03
N GLY A 223 6.87 6.44 8.63
CA GLY A 223 8.05 6.58 7.77
C GLY A 223 7.75 6.46 6.27
N ASN A 224 6.48 6.45 5.85
CA ASN A 224 6.11 6.45 4.43
C ASN A 224 6.05 7.89 3.88
N ALA A 225 6.99 8.25 3.00
CA ALA A 225 7.02 9.57 2.37
C ALA A 225 5.86 9.83 1.39
N ASN A 226 5.15 8.78 0.97
CA ASN A 226 3.93 8.92 0.18
C ASN A 226 2.66 8.74 1.03
N ALA A 227 2.76 8.76 2.37
CA ALA A 227 1.59 8.70 3.24
C ALA A 227 0.68 9.91 3.01
N GLU A 228 -0.62 9.67 2.98
CA GLU A 228 -1.66 10.65 2.75
C GLU A 228 -2.83 10.37 3.67
N ASN A 229 -3.31 11.42 4.33
CA ASN A 229 -4.52 11.37 5.12
C ASN A 229 -5.50 12.43 4.60
N TYR A 230 -6.76 12.04 4.42
CA TYR A 230 -7.83 12.93 4.01
C TYR A 230 -8.75 13.18 5.20
N ASN A 231 -8.80 14.43 5.64
CA ASN A 231 -9.55 14.87 6.81
C ASN A 231 -11.02 15.08 6.48
N THR A 232 -11.87 15.05 7.50
CA THR A 232 -13.33 15.24 7.36
C THR A 232 -13.72 16.62 6.85
N ASN A 233 -12.86 17.63 7.05
CA ASN A 233 -13.04 18.98 6.51
C ASN A 233 -12.59 19.13 5.05
N GLY A 234 -12.15 18.03 4.42
CA GLY A 234 -11.68 18.01 3.04
C GLY A 234 -10.22 18.42 2.84
N SER A 235 -9.45 18.65 3.91
CA SER A 235 -8.02 18.91 3.82
C SER A 235 -7.20 17.63 3.71
N TYR A 236 -5.99 17.76 3.19
CA TYR A 236 -5.02 16.68 3.05
C TYR A 236 -3.81 16.89 3.95
N ASP A 237 -3.34 15.80 4.57
CA ASP A 237 -2.02 15.72 5.20
C ASP A 237 -1.14 14.79 4.37
N VAL A 238 0.10 15.19 4.07
CA VAL A 238 0.98 14.38 3.20
C VAL A 238 2.40 14.22 3.72
N GLY A 239 3.00 13.09 3.37
CA GLY A 239 4.40 12.76 3.55
C GLY A 239 4.81 12.40 4.98
N LEU A 240 6.12 12.41 5.23
CA LEU A 240 6.73 11.91 6.47
C LEU A 240 6.15 12.54 7.75
N TRP A 241 5.95 13.86 7.75
CA TRP A 241 5.41 14.60 8.90
C TRP A 241 3.93 14.95 8.75
N GLN A 242 3.23 14.38 7.75
CA GLN A 242 1.81 14.63 7.48
C GLN A 242 1.50 16.14 7.48
N VAL A 243 2.18 16.88 6.60
CA VAL A 243 2.00 18.33 6.51
C VAL A 243 0.64 18.64 5.87
N ASN A 244 -0.22 19.33 6.61
CA ASN A 244 -1.55 19.74 6.17
C ASN A 244 -1.52 20.75 4.99
N ASP A 245 -2.49 20.64 4.08
CA ASP A 245 -2.60 21.47 2.87
C ASP A 245 -2.80 22.97 3.10
N PHE A 246 -3.33 23.34 4.27
CA PHE A 246 -3.36 24.73 4.73
C PHE A 246 -1.97 25.39 4.71
N ASN A 247 -0.91 24.60 4.94
CA ASN A 247 0.47 25.08 5.03
C ASN A 247 1.21 25.09 3.69
N TRP A 248 0.70 24.41 2.66
CA TRP A 248 1.46 24.18 1.42
C TRP A 248 1.73 25.46 0.63
N ASN A 249 0.82 26.44 0.68
CA ASN A 249 1.04 27.75 0.07
C ASN A 249 2.27 28.45 0.64
N ALA A 250 2.50 28.33 1.94
CA ALA A 250 3.59 28.99 2.62
C ALA A 250 4.94 28.27 2.43
N CYS A 251 4.96 26.92 2.39
CA CYS A 251 6.21 26.17 2.41
C CYS A 251 6.56 25.42 1.09
N ASN A 252 5.62 25.30 0.15
CA ASN A 252 5.85 24.57 -1.10
C ASN A 252 5.03 25.13 -2.28
N SER A 253 4.82 26.44 -2.30
CA SER A 253 4.14 27.16 -3.39
C SER A 253 2.77 26.57 -3.78
N GLY A 254 2.03 26.10 -2.78
CA GLY A 254 0.69 25.54 -2.93
C GLY A 254 0.64 24.10 -3.43
N LYS A 255 1.80 23.47 -3.64
CA LYS A 255 1.90 22.08 -4.10
C LYS A 255 2.06 21.13 -2.92
N ALA A 256 1.55 19.90 -3.05
CA ALA A 256 1.80 18.86 -2.07
C ALA A 256 3.32 18.55 -1.97
N PRO A 257 3.93 18.62 -0.77
CA PRO A 257 5.36 18.35 -0.59
C PRO A 257 5.65 16.84 -0.58
N CYS A 258 5.52 16.21 -1.76
CA CYS A 258 5.57 14.76 -1.93
C CYS A 258 6.97 14.16 -1.94
N SER A 259 8.02 14.92 -2.24
CA SER A 259 9.38 14.41 -2.03
C SER A 259 9.77 14.50 -0.56
N PRO A 260 10.54 13.54 -0.02
CA PRO A 260 11.02 13.59 1.36
C PRO A 260 11.70 14.91 1.76
N SER A 261 12.48 15.50 0.85
CA SER A 261 13.17 16.78 1.10
C SER A 261 12.21 17.97 1.13
N GLN A 262 11.22 18.02 0.23
CA GLN A 262 10.17 19.06 0.29
C GLN A 262 9.35 18.94 1.57
N ASN A 263 9.01 17.71 1.97
CA ASN A 263 8.26 17.44 3.19
C ASN A 263 9.02 17.87 4.44
N LEU A 264 10.33 17.57 4.50
CA LEU A 264 11.22 18.03 5.56
C LEU A 264 11.25 19.56 5.66
N ASN A 265 11.45 20.26 4.55
CA ASN A 265 11.51 21.72 4.54
C ASN A 265 10.20 22.33 5.05
N CYS A 266 9.06 21.82 4.57
CA CYS A 266 7.75 22.22 5.08
C CYS A 266 7.56 21.92 6.57
N ALA A 267 8.01 20.76 7.05
CA ALA A 267 7.91 20.41 8.46
C ALA A 267 8.74 21.34 9.34
N ILE A 268 9.93 21.75 8.88
CA ILE A 268 10.77 22.74 9.57
C ILE A 268 10.04 24.08 9.67
N ASP A 269 9.39 24.54 8.60
CA ASP A 269 8.62 25.79 8.63
C ASP A 269 7.46 25.71 9.62
N VAL A 270 6.66 24.64 9.58
CA VAL A 270 5.55 24.41 10.54
C VAL A 270 6.04 24.36 11.99
N TYR A 271 7.21 23.77 12.22
CA TYR A 271 7.85 23.68 13.54
C TYR A 271 8.31 25.05 14.01
N ASN A 272 8.89 25.86 13.12
CA ASN A 272 9.27 27.24 13.40
C ASN A 272 8.05 28.13 13.71
N TRP A 273 6.95 28.01 12.96
CA TRP A 273 5.69 28.71 13.26
C TRP A 273 5.11 28.28 14.61
N GLY A 274 5.38 27.03 15.02
CA GLY A 274 5.07 26.50 16.35
C GLY A 274 5.92 27.09 17.49
N GLY A 275 6.85 28.00 17.21
CA GLY A 275 7.82 28.50 18.19
C GLY A 275 8.91 27.48 18.49
N LYS A 276 9.30 26.68 17.48
CA LYS A 276 10.24 25.55 17.60
C LYS A 276 9.73 24.50 18.59
N THR A 277 8.48 24.09 18.43
CA THR A 277 7.86 23.02 19.23
C THR A 277 6.97 22.13 18.37
N TRP A 278 6.63 20.94 18.85
CA TRP A 278 5.74 20.01 18.13
C TRP A 278 4.24 20.29 18.32
N LYS A 279 3.84 21.40 18.94
CA LYS A 279 2.42 21.68 19.28
C LYS A 279 1.45 21.69 18.09
N ASN A 280 1.96 21.93 16.87
CA ASN A 280 1.15 21.96 15.65
C ASN A 280 0.85 20.57 15.08
N TRP A 281 1.45 19.51 15.64
CA TRP A 281 1.16 18.13 15.26
C TRP A 281 0.16 17.51 16.24
N SER A 282 -0.92 16.94 15.72
CA SER A 282 -1.94 16.28 16.55
C SER A 282 -1.36 15.13 17.38
N THR A 283 -0.32 14.46 16.88
CA THR A 283 0.38 13.37 17.57
C THR A 283 1.32 13.84 18.68
N CYS A 284 1.54 15.15 18.86
CA CYS A 284 2.46 15.66 19.87
C CYS A 284 2.08 15.24 21.30
N SER A 285 0.77 15.18 21.60
CA SER A 285 0.28 14.82 22.93
C SER A 285 0.56 13.35 23.22
N LYS A 286 0.37 12.48 22.23
CA LYS A 286 0.69 11.05 22.31
C LYS A 286 2.19 10.81 22.54
N CYS A 287 3.03 11.69 21.99
CA CYS A 287 4.47 11.63 22.15
C CYS A 287 5.02 12.37 23.39
N GLY A 288 4.18 13.12 24.11
CA GLY A 288 4.64 13.99 25.21
C GLY A 288 5.55 15.13 24.75
N CYS A 289 5.36 15.62 23.51
CA CYS A 289 6.31 16.49 22.82
C CYS A 289 5.78 17.88 22.45
N CYS A 290 4.53 18.21 22.81
CA CYS A 290 3.91 19.47 22.33
C CYS A 290 4.71 20.72 22.68
N ASN A 291 5.38 20.76 23.84
CA ASN A 291 6.21 21.89 24.26
C ASN A 291 7.71 21.61 24.16
N SER A 292 8.09 20.51 23.51
CA SER A 292 9.49 20.10 23.38
C SER A 292 10.11 20.74 22.15
N HIS A 293 11.35 21.22 22.32
CA HIS A 293 12.23 21.66 21.24
C HIS A 293 12.85 20.44 20.55
#